data_AF-A0A7Y9VYI6-F1
#
_entry.id   AF-A0A7Y9VYI6-F1
#
_cell.length_a   1.000
_cell.length_b   1.000
_cell.length_c   1.000
_cell.angle_alpha   90.00
_cell.angle_beta   90.00
_cell.angle_gamma   90.00
#
_symmetry.space_group_name_H-M   'P 1'
#
loop_
_entity.id
_entity.type
_entity.pdbx_description
1 polymer ?
#
loop_
_entity_poly.entity_id
_entity_poly.type
_entity_poly.pdbx_seq_one_letter_code
_entity_poly.pdbx_strand_id
1 'polypeptide(L)'
;MISHEQIVHFSVQLSKGKTEADAARNIMKFMCAGVGMVLQDEEVSPIVKRAFAAAQRYWFEGGENEKELNAARVKCWDFLEAKGRDVDIEDNEDAVVRALFCVMYPDRISDEDFVQESFQWFFEMINRIGDFSQAFEQVAKK
;
A
#
# COMPACT_ATOMS: atom_id res chain seq x y z
N MET A 1 6.90 -13.99 -8.67
CA MET A 1 5.65 -13.19 -8.62
C MET A 1 4.82 -13.75 -7.48
N ILE A 2 4.15 -12.89 -6.72
CA ILE A 2 3.34 -13.29 -5.57
C ILE A 2 2.06 -13.95 -6.07
N SER A 3 1.83 -15.21 -5.69
CA SER A 3 0.67 -15.99 -6.13
C SER A 3 -0.59 -15.62 -5.36
N HIS A 4 -1.76 -15.92 -5.92
CA HIS A 4 -3.03 -15.75 -5.21
C HIS A 4 -3.07 -16.54 -3.88
N GLU A 5 -2.51 -17.74 -3.85
CA GLU A 5 -2.40 -18.55 -2.63
C GLU A 5 -1.55 -17.85 -1.55
N GLN A 6 -0.44 -17.21 -1.94
CA GLN A 6 0.38 -16.42 -1.01
C GLN A 6 -0.39 -15.21 -0.49
N ILE A 7 -1.13 -14.50 -1.35
CA ILE A 7 -1.96 -13.35 -0.94
C ILE A 7 -3.01 -13.77 0.08
N VAL A 8 -3.76 -14.84 -0.20
CA VAL A 8 -4.74 -15.41 0.74
C VAL A 8 -4.06 -15.80 2.05
N HIS A 9 -2.89 -16.43 1.99
CA HIS A 9 -2.14 -16.82 3.16
C HIS A 9 -1.76 -15.61 4.04
N PHE A 10 -1.28 -14.52 3.44
CA PHE A 10 -0.96 -13.29 4.17
C PHE A 10 -2.19 -12.69 4.84
N SER A 11 -3.32 -12.59 4.13
CA SER A 11 -4.59 -12.10 4.71
C SER A 11 -5.00 -12.92 5.94
N VAL A 12 -4.97 -14.25 5.83
CA VAL A 12 -5.28 -15.14 6.95
C VAL A 12 -4.34 -14.92 8.13
N GLN A 13 -3.04 -14.80 7.89
CA GLN A 13 -2.06 -14.55 8.96
C GLN A 13 -2.31 -13.23 9.70
N LEU A 14 -2.60 -12.15 8.95
CA LEU A 14 -2.81 -10.81 9.50
C LEU A 14 -4.11 -10.68 10.32
N SER A 15 -5.11 -11.51 10.00
CA SER A 15 -6.44 -11.48 10.61
C SER A 15 -6.64 -12.52 11.71
N LYS A 16 -5.81 -13.57 11.78
CA LYS A 16 -6.02 -14.71 12.70
C LYS A 16 -6.05 -14.29 14.17
N GLY A 17 -7.21 -14.51 14.81
CA GLY A 17 -7.41 -14.23 16.24
C GLY A 17 -7.44 -12.75 16.58
N LYS A 18 -7.68 -11.87 15.59
CA LYS A 18 -7.81 -10.43 15.74
C LYS A 18 -9.27 -10.00 15.60
N THR A 19 -9.59 -8.82 16.13
CA THR A 19 -10.85 -8.16 15.80
C THR A 19 -10.81 -7.69 14.34
N GLU A 20 -11.97 -7.45 13.73
CA GLU A 20 -12.05 -6.93 12.35
C GLU A 20 -11.25 -5.62 12.19
N ALA A 21 -11.40 -4.69 13.15
CA ALA A 21 -10.67 -3.42 13.14
C ALA A 21 -9.15 -3.62 13.27
N ASP A 22 -8.69 -4.52 14.13
CA ASP A 22 -7.26 -4.83 14.28
C ASP A 22 -6.71 -5.52 13.03
N ALA A 23 -7.48 -6.42 12.43
CA ALA A 23 -7.12 -7.12 11.20
C ALA A 23 -6.94 -6.13 10.04
N ALA A 24 -7.91 -5.23 9.84
CA ALA A 24 -7.83 -4.18 8.82
C ALA A 24 -6.62 -3.27 9.04
N ARG A 25 -6.37 -2.85 10.30
CA ARG A 25 -5.19 -2.03 10.63
C ARG A 25 -3.87 -2.77 10.39
N ASN A 26 -3.81 -4.08 10.67
CA ASN A 26 -2.65 -4.92 10.37
C ASN A 26 -2.41 -5.03 8.86
N ILE A 27 -3.47 -5.21 8.07
CA ILE A 27 -3.40 -5.25 6.60
C ILE A 27 -2.84 -3.92 6.06
N MET A 28 -3.32 -2.78 6.54
CA MET A 28 -2.81 -1.46 6.12
C MET A 28 -1.33 -1.26 6.49
N LYS A 29 -0.94 -1.63 7.71
CA LYS A 29 0.47 -1.61 8.13
C LYS A 29 1.34 -2.50 7.26
N PHE A 30 0.86 -3.71 6.98
CA PHE A 30 1.57 -4.67 6.15
C PHE A 30 1.77 -4.18 4.72
N MET A 31 0.73 -3.65 4.07
CA MET A 31 0.86 -3.03 2.74
C MET A 31 1.80 -1.82 2.76
N CYS A 32 1.71 -0.98 3.80
CA CYS A 32 2.59 0.18 3.94
C CYS A 32 4.07 -0.24 4.09
N ALA A 33 4.37 -1.24 4.92
CA ALA A 33 5.70 -1.83 5.01
C ALA A 33 6.15 -2.41 3.66
N GLY A 34 5.23 -3.04 2.93
CA GLY A 34 5.38 -3.50 1.55
C GLY A 34 5.92 -2.43 0.62
N VAL A 35 5.26 -1.27 0.56
CA VAL A 35 5.72 -0.13 -0.24
C VAL A 35 7.12 0.30 0.17
N GLY A 36 7.39 0.37 1.47
CA GLY A 36 8.70 0.77 1.98
C GLY A 36 9.84 -0.10 1.49
N MET A 37 9.61 -1.41 1.32
CA MET A 37 10.61 -2.33 0.75
C MET A 37 10.83 -2.07 -0.73
N VAL A 38 9.75 -1.95 -1.49
CA VAL A 38 9.80 -1.67 -2.95
C VAL A 38 10.56 -0.38 -3.23
N LEU A 39 10.35 0.66 -2.41
CA LEU A 39 11.02 1.95 -2.55
C LEU A 39 12.52 1.93 -2.24
N GLN A 40 13.07 0.87 -1.63
CA GLN A 40 14.52 0.77 -1.43
C GLN A 40 15.25 0.49 -2.75
N ASP A 41 14.58 -0.18 -3.68
CA ASP A 41 15.16 -0.63 -4.95
C ASP A 41 14.80 0.29 -6.12
N GLU A 42 13.90 1.27 -5.92
CA GLU A 42 13.33 2.10 -6.98
C GLU A 42 13.72 3.59 -6.87
N GLU A 43 14.17 4.17 -7.98
CA GLU A 43 14.38 5.61 -8.08
C GLU A 43 13.06 6.32 -8.39
N VAL A 44 12.32 6.67 -7.32
CA VAL A 44 11.04 7.37 -7.44
C VAL A 44 11.15 8.88 -7.21
N SER A 45 10.19 9.63 -7.73
CA SER A 45 10.09 11.07 -7.57
C SER A 45 9.92 11.49 -6.10
N PRO A 46 10.29 12.75 -5.77
CA PRO A 46 10.08 13.30 -4.43
C PRO A 46 8.62 13.29 -3.97
N ILE A 47 7.65 13.27 -4.90
CA ILE A 47 6.22 13.20 -4.57
C ILE A 47 5.90 11.85 -3.93
N VAL A 48 6.34 10.76 -4.56
CA VAL A 48 6.16 9.39 -4.06
C VAL A 48 6.83 9.22 -2.70
N LYS A 49 8.08 9.68 -2.53
CA LYS A 49 8.79 9.59 -1.25
C LYS A 49 8.05 10.30 -0.11
N ARG A 50 7.52 11.50 -0.38
CA ARG A 50 6.75 12.26 0.61
C ARG A 50 5.41 11.61 0.93
N ALA A 51 4.75 11.02 -0.06
CA ALA A 51 3.50 10.30 0.15
C ALA A 51 3.70 9.06 1.01
N PHE A 52 4.74 8.26 0.71
CA PHE A 52 5.13 7.14 1.56
C PHE A 52 5.46 7.58 2.99
N ALA A 53 6.23 8.66 3.17
CA ALA A 53 6.55 9.17 4.51
C ALA A 53 5.31 9.64 5.29
N ALA A 54 4.27 10.14 4.61
CA ALA A 54 2.99 10.46 5.24
C ALA A 54 2.25 9.18 5.68
N ALA A 55 2.18 8.17 4.82
CA ALA A 55 1.57 6.88 5.14
C ALA A 55 2.30 6.17 6.30
N GLN A 56 3.63 6.15 6.27
CA GLN A 56 4.45 5.54 7.33
C GLN A 56 4.18 6.20 8.69
N ARG A 57 4.18 7.55 8.74
CA ARG A 57 3.87 8.29 9.97
C ARG A 57 2.47 8.01 10.48
N TYR A 58 1.49 7.93 9.57
CA TYR A 58 0.10 7.63 9.93
C TYR A 58 -0.02 6.24 10.56
N TRP A 59 0.54 5.21 9.91
CA TRP A 59 0.34 3.82 10.33
C TRP A 59 1.26 3.37 11.47
N PHE A 60 2.47 3.92 11.60
CA PHE A 60 3.48 3.41 12.55
C PHE A 60 3.88 4.39 13.65
N GLU A 61 3.84 5.71 13.42
CA GLU A 61 4.37 6.70 14.36
C GLU A 61 3.29 7.33 15.25
N GLY A 62 2.05 6.83 15.18
CA GLY A 62 0.92 7.39 15.92
C GLY A 62 0.54 8.78 15.45
N GLY A 63 0.95 9.16 14.22
CA GLY A 63 0.70 10.49 13.68
C GLY A 63 -0.78 10.77 13.44
N GLU A 64 -1.60 9.73 13.18
CA GLU A 64 -3.06 9.75 12.95
C GLU A 64 -3.58 11.00 12.21
N ASN A 65 -2.76 11.58 11.34
CA ASN A 65 -3.01 12.86 10.68
C ASN A 65 -3.64 12.62 9.31
N GLU A 66 -4.95 12.36 9.32
CA GLU A 66 -5.72 12.09 8.10
C GLU A 66 -5.61 13.23 7.08
N LYS A 67 -5.49 14.48 7.54
CA LYS A 67 -5.33 15.65 6.65
C LYS A 67 -4.04 15.59 5.86
N GLU A 68 -2.95 15.20 6.50
CA GLU A 68 -1.66 15.05 5.84
C GLU A 68 -1.67 13.89 4.85
N LEU A 69 -2.28 12.75 5.22
CA LEU A 69 -2.41 11.60 4.34
C LEU A 69 -3.28 11.91 3.12
N ASN A 70 -4.38 12.64 3.30
CA ASN A 70 -5.23 13.10 2.21
C ASN A 70 -4.50 14.10 1.30
N ALA A 71 -3.75 15.04 1.86
CA ALA A 71 -2.96 15.98 1.07
C ALA A 71 -1.88 15.29 0.24
N ALA A 72 -1.24 14.24 0.79
CA ALA A 72 -0.32 13.38 0.06
C ALA A 72 -1.02 12.64 -1.09
N ARG A 73 -2.19 12.06 -0.82
CA ARG A 73 -3.01 11.38 -1.82
C ARG A 73 -3.40 12.28 -2.99
N VAL A 74 -3.84 13.51 -2.74
CA VAL A 74 -4.17 14.48 -3.80
C VAL A 74 -2.94 14.76 -4.66
N LYS A 75 -1.77 14.98 -4.06
CA LYS A 75 -0.53 15.19 -4.83
C LYS A 75 -0.11 13.99 -5.67
N CYS A 76 -0.40 12.77 -5.22
CA CYS A 76 -0.19 11.56 -6.01
C CYS A 76 -1.14 11.49 -7.22
N TRP A 77 -2.39 11.93 -7.07
CA TRP A 77 -3.32 12.07 -8.20
C TRP A 77 -2.88 13.14 -9.18
N ASP A 78 -2.55 14.35 -8.70
CA ASP A 78 -2.04 15.43 -9.54
C ASP A 78 -0.77 15.01 -10.32
N PHE A 79 0.06 14.18 -9.69
CA PHE A 79 1.26 13.62 -10.31
C PHE A 79 0.94 12.68 -11.48
N LEU A 80 0.01 11.74 -11.30
CA LEU A 80 -0.43 10.84 -12.36
C LEU A 80 -1.14 11.59 -13.49
N GLU A 81 -1.99 12.56 -13.15
CA GLU A 81 -2.68 13.40 -14.13
C GLU A 81 -1.68 14.22 -14.96
N ALA A 82 -0.66 14.80 -14.32
CA ALA A 82 0.40 15.53 -15.01
C ALA A 82 1.24 14.64 -15.95
N LYS A 83 1.35 13.33 -15.66
CA LYS A 83 1.96 12.34 -16.57
C LYS A 83 1.02 11.92 -17.72
N GLY A 84 -0.27 12.28 -17.66
CA GLY A 84 -1.30 11.76 -18.57
C GLY A 84 -1.69 10.32 -18.28
N ARG A 85 -1.55 9.88 -17.02
CA ARG A 85 -1.68 8.48 -16.56
C ARG A 85 -2.66 8.33 -15.40
N ASP A 86 -3.71 9.13 -15.42
CA ASP A 86 -4.81 9.08 -14.46
C ASP A 86 -5.59 7.76 -14.54
N VAL A 87 -5.59 7.10 -15.70
CA VAL A 87 -6.18 5.76 -15.91
C VAL A 87 -5.12 4.67 -16.10
N ASP A 88 -4.13 4.93 -16.96
CA ASP A 88 -3.14 3.92 -17.34
C ASP A 88 -2.01 3.76 -16.31
N ILE A 89 -1.32 2.62 -16.39
CA ILE A 89 -0.15 2.28 -15.56
C ILE A 89 0.93 1.84 -16.53
N GLU A 90 1.89 2.71 -16.80
CA GLU A 90 2.89 2.50 -17.86
C GLU A 90 4.27 2.14 -17.32
N ASP A 91 4.61 2.60 -16.11
CA ASP A 91 5.90 2.32 -15.47
C ASP A 91 5.77 1.89 -14.00
N ASN A 92 6.93 1.51 -13.43
CA ASN A 92 7.02 1.07 -12.03
C ASN A 92 6.58 2.17 -11.06
N GLU A 93 6.86 3.45 -11.37
CA GLU A 93 6.49 4.55 -10.49
C GLU A 93 4.97 4.72 -10.43
N ASP A 94 4.28 4.56 -11.56
CA ASP A 94 2.81 4.56 -11.61
C ASP A 94 2.27 3.41 -10.73
N ALA A 95 2.82 2.21 -10.86
CA ALA A 95 2.43 1.07 -10.04
C ALA A 95 2.68 1.32 -8.54
N VAL A 96 3.81 1.93 -8.17
CA VAL A 96 4.10 2.32 -6.78
C VAL A 96 3.07 3.33 -6.27
N VAL A 97 2.71 4.34 -7.06
CA VAL A 97 1.69 5.33 -6.68
C VAL A 97 0.33 4.66 -6.48
N ARG A 98 -0.05 3.74 -7.37
CA ARG A 98 -1.30 2.98 -7.26
C ARG A 98 -1.31 2.08 -6.02
N ALA A 99 -0.19 1.43 -5.70
CA ALA A 99 -0.03 0.66 -4.46
C ALA A 99 -0.13 1.54 -3.21
N LEU A 100 0.43 2.76 -3.25
CA LEU A 100 0.31 3.74 -2.17
C LEU A 100 -1.14 4.14 -1.93
N PHE A 101 -1.98 4.26 -2.96
CA PHE A 101 -3.39 4.61 -2.76
C PHE A 101 -4.10 3.64 -1.82
N CYS A 102 -3.78 2.34 -1.85
CA CYS A 102 -4.38 1.33 -0.96
C CYS A 102 -4.20 1.64 0.54
N VAL A 103 -3.21 2.44 0.92
CA VAL A 103 -2.92 2.79 2.33
C VAL A 103 -3.21 4.25 2.68
N MET A 104 -3.81 5.01 1.77
CA MET A 104 -4.10 6.45 1.93
C MET A 104 -5.60 6.78 2.11
N TYR A 105 -6.43 5.78 2.44
CA TYR A 105 -7.87 5.93 2.77
C TYR A 105 -8.17 5.38 4.18
N PRO A 106 -7.67 6.03 5.25
CA PRO A 106 -7.82 5.50 6.61
C PRO A 106 -9.27 5.49 7.09
N ASP A 107 -10.12 6.34 6.52
CA ASP A 107 -11.56 6.44 6.78
C ASP A 107 -12.36 5.25 6.24
N ARG A 108 -11.74 4.43 5.39
CA ARG A 108 -12.39 3.29 4.72
C ARG A 108 -12.00 1.94 5.30
N ILE A 109 -11.16 1.89 6.34
CA ILE A 109 -10.67 0.60 6.88
C ILE A 109 -11.74 -0.20 7.63
N SER A 110 -12.87 0.41 7.98
CA SER A 110 -14.03 -0.29 8.56
C SER A 110 -14.89 -0.99 7.51
N ASP A 111 -14.63 -0.76 6.22
CA ASP A 111 -15.30 -1.40 5.10
C ASP A 111 -14.45 -2.61 4.67
N GLU A 112 -14.94 -3.82 4.97
CA GLU A 112 -14.20 -5.05 4.71
C GLU A 112 -13.96 -5.27 3.20
N ASP A 113 -14.95 -4.96 2.37
CA ASP A 113 -14.85 -5.11 0.92
C ASP A 113 -13.76 -4.19 0.39
N PHE A 114 -13.73 -2.94 0.85
CA PHE A 114 -12.67 -1.99 0.51
C PHE A 114 -11.28 -2.51 0.90
N VAL A 115 -11.13 -3.07 2.11
CA VAL A 115 -9.84 -3.60 2.59
C VAL A 115 -9.39 -4.78 1.73
N GLN A 116 -10.30 -5.71 1.41
CA GLN A 116 -9.98 -6.88 0.60
C GLN A 116 -9.62 -6.51 -0.84
N GLU A 117 -10.41 -5.63 -1.47
CA GLU A 117 -10.14 -5.14 -2.83
C GLU A 117 -8.80 -4.37 -2.88
N SER A 118 -8.56 -3.50 -1.89
CA SER A 118 -7.30 -2.77 -1.76
C SER A 118 -6.11 -3.72 -1.62
N PHE A 119 -6.28 -4.82 -0.88
CA PHE A 119 -5.22 -5.81 -0.67
C PHE A 119 -4.88 -6.58 -1.95
N GLN A 120 -5.90 -6.98 -2.72
CA GLN A 120 -5.70 -7.63 -4.01
C GLN A 120 -5.05 -6.68 -5.02
N TRP A 121 -5.62 -5.48 -5.16
CA TRP A 121 -5.11 -4.45 -6.06
C TRP A 121 -3.68 -4.05 -5.74
N PHE A 122 -3.34 -3.91 -4.46
CA PHE A 122 -1.99 -3.66 -4.00
C PHE A 122 -1.00 -4.68 -4.57
N PHE A 123 -1.31 -5.98 -4.45
CA PHE A 123 -0.42 -7.02 -4.96
C PHE A 123 -0.36 -7.11 -6.48
N GLU A 124 -1.43 -6.75 -7.18
CA GLU A 124 -1.37 -6.59 -8.64
C GLU A 124 -0.35 -5.53 -9.03
N MET A 125 -0.29 -4.41 -8.30
CA MET A 125 0.71 -3.35 -8.55
C MET A 125 2.12 -3.80 -8.18
N ILE A 126 2.30 -4.46 -7.03
CA ILE A 126 3.61 -4.98 -6.62
C ILE A 126 4.16 -5.99 -7.64
N ASN A 127 3.30 -6.88 -8.13
CA ASN A 127 3.68 -7.88 -9.13
C ASN A 127 4.05 -7.28 -10.50
N ARG A 128 3.57 -6.07 -10.82
CA ARG A 128 4.00 -5.34 -12.02
C ARG A 128 5.43 -4.79 -11.88
N ILE A 129 5.81 -4.41 -10.67
CA ILE A 129 7.14 -3.83 -10.39
C ILE A 129 8.20 -4.94 -10.36
N GLY A 130 7.92 -6.05 -9.70
CA GLY A 130 8.87 -7.15 -9.59
C GLY A 130 8.42 -8.30 -8.70
N ASP A 131 9.33 -9.25 -8.46
CA ASP A 131 9.09 -10.39 -7.57
C ASP A 131 9.55 -10.09 -6.14
N PHE A 132 8.61 -9.69 -5.29
CA PHE A 132 8.86 -9.41 -3.89
C PHE A 132 8.36 -10.52 -2.94
N SER A 133 8.06 -11.72 -3.47
CA SER A 133 7.47 -12.83 -2.69
C SER A 133 8.22 -13.14 -1.39
N GLN A 134 9.55 -13.30 -1.47
CA GLN A 134 10.37 -13.57 -0.28
C GLN A 134 10.36 -12.43 0.73
N ALA A 135 10.33 -11.18 0.27
CA ALA A 135 10.30 -10.01 1.14
C ALA A 135 8.96 -9.94 1.91
N PHE A 136 7.83 -10.15 1.23
CA PHE A 136 6.51 -10.17 1.86
C PHE A 136 6.33 -11.34 2.82
N GLU A 137 6.88 -12.52 2.51
CA GLU A 137 6.89 -13.64 3.46
C GLU A 137 7.64 -13.33 4.75
N GLN A 138 8.71 -12.53 4.70
CA GLN A 138 9.45 -12.12 5.89
C GLN A 138 8.68 -11.08 6.71
N VAL A 139 7.95 -10.17 6.05
CA VAL A 139 7.13 -9.18 6.74
C VAL A 139 5.92 -9.81 7.42
N ALA A 140 5.27 -10.80 6.78
CA ALA A 140 4.08 -11.45 7.35
C ALA A 140 4.37 -12.27 8.62
N LYS A 141 5.64 -12.62 8.86
CA LYS A 141 6.11 -13.37 10.04
C LYS A 141 6.45 -12.48 11.25
N LYS A 142 6.54 -11.16 11.07
CA LYS A 142 6.87 -10.20 12.12
C LYS A 142 5.63 -9.69 12.83
#